data_AF-A0A7S0SWS3-F1
#
_entry.id   AF-A0A7S0SWS3-F1
#
_cell.length_a   1.000
_cell.length_b   1.000
_cell.length_c   1.000
_cell.angle_alpha   90.00
_cell.angle_beta   90.00
_cell.angle_gamma   90.00
#
_symmetry.space_group_name_H-M   'P 1'
#
loop_
_entity.id
_entity.type
_entity.pdbx_description
1 polymer ?
#
loop_
_entity_poly.entity_id
_entity_poly.type
_entity_poly.pdbx_seq_one_letter_code
_entity_poly.pdbx_strand_id
1 'polypeptide(L)'
;MAKQKPLAHLLPPLMPSMEPTVVFGVCEAASEEAGLQPCVRPKLYVRFAGIHNNGVKAAFKTSGFRVIANKSSDNYNALWSGALKAEDFRKLNRYQRVNHFPGTWELGRKDRLCRNIGRMRRRHPDVFNIQPRSFVLPTDGDEWRLECERFPDGMYIIKPPASSRGRGIRMMRRPSDVTPQKDLLIQRYIRDPHLI
;
A
#
# COMPACT_ATOMS: atom_id res chain seq x y z
N MET A 1 -4.59 40.61 3.22
CA MET A 1 -4.63 39.74 4.41
C MET A 1 -3.49 38.73 4.33
N ALA A 2 -2.64 38.62 5.35
CA ALA A 2 -1.56 37.64 5.36
C ALA A 2 -2.15 36.23 5.41
N LYS A 3 -1.70 35.32 4.54
CA LYS A 3 -2.12 33.91 4.60
C LYS A 3 -1.56 33.30 5.89
N GLN A 4 -2.43 32.98 6.83
CA GLN A 4 -2.10 32.26 8.06
C GLN A 4 -1.43 30.93 7.70
N LYS A 5 -0.32 30.61 8.37
CA LYS A 5 0.39 29.35 8.12
C LYS A 5 -0.40 28.22 8.77
N PRO A 6 -0.65 27.10 8.06
CA PRO A 6 -1.32 25.96 8.64
C PRO A 6 -0.54 25.43 9.84
N LEU A 7 -1.27 25.13 10.92
CA LEU A 7 -0.76 24.52 12.14
C LEU A 7 -1.33 23.10 12.26
N ALA A 8 -0.51 22.19 12.77
CA ALA A 8 -1.01 20.90 13.24
C ALA A 8 -1.80 21.12 14.54
N HIS A 9 -2.75 20.25 14.84
CA HIS A 9 -3.53 20.32 16.07
C HIS A 9 -3.35 19.04 16.89
N LEU A 10 -3.66 19.14 18.19
CA LEU A 10 -3.56 18.06 19.15
C LEU A 10 -4.97 17.71 19.64
N LEU A 11 -5.29 16.43 19.54
CA LEU A 11 -6.38 15.83 20.29
C LEU A 11 -5.84 15.46 21.68
N PRO A 12 -6.47 15.93 22.77
CA PRO A 12 -6.10 15.52 24.12
C PRO A 12 -6.12 14.00 24.28
N PRO A 13 -5.31 13.43 25.19
CA PRO A 13 -5.30 12.00 25.43
C PRO A 13 -6.68 11.50 25.88
N LEU A 14 -7.16 10.38 25.30
CA LEU A 14 -8.41 9.75 25.70
C LEU A 14 -8.33 9.05 27.06
N MET A 15 -7.13 8.74 27.53
CA MET A 15 -6.88 8.10 28.82
C MET A 15 -5.82 8.88 29.61
N PRO A 16 -5.88 8.89 30.96
CA PRO A 16 -4.80 9.40 31.79
C PRO A 16 -3.46 8.75 31.42
N SER A 17 -2.36 9.50 31.48
CA SER A 17 -0.98 9.09 31.12
C SER A 17 -0.67 8.77 29.65
N MET A 18 -1.61 8.95 28.72
CA MET A 18 -1.31 8.84 27.29
C MET A 18 -0.79 10.16 26.70
N GLU A 19 -0.02 10.08 25.62
CA GLU A 19 0.41 11.27 24.87
C GLU A 19 -0.75 11.82 24.01
N PRO A 20 -0.81 13.14 23.78
CA PRO A 20 -1.75 13.74 22.85
C PRO A 20 -1.55 13.20 21.43
N THR A 21 -2.65 13.05 20.68
CA THR A 21 -2.58 12.61 19.27
C THR A 21 -2.52 13.82 18.35
N VAL A 22 -1.54 13.85 17.44
CA VAL A 22 -1.52 14.87 16.40
C VAL A 22 -2.60 14.57 15.38
N VAL A 23 -3.49 15.54 15.17
CA VAL A 23 -4.57 15.48 14.17
C VAL A 23 -4.15 16.28 12.95
N PHE A 24 -4.33 15.67 11.77
CA PHE A 24 -4.00 16.25 10.48
C PHE A 24 -5.27 16.45 9.66
N GLY A 25 -5.52 17.66 9.15
CA GLY A 25 -6.49 17.86 8.08
C GLY A 25 -7.82 18.54 8.43
N VAL A 26 -7.81 19.59 9.24
CA VAL A 26 -8.95 20.50 9.39
C VAL A 26 -8.47 21.94 9.16
N CYS A 27 -9.32 22.79 8.58
CA CYS A 27 -9.05 24.23 8.65
C CYS A 27 -9.10 24.66 10.13
N GLU A 28 -8.48 25.79 10.44
CA GLU A 28 -8.36 26.28 11.82
C GLU A 28 -9.74 26.39 12.49
N ALA A 29 -10.74 26.93 11.79
CA ALA A 29 -12.12 27.02 12.28
C ALA A 29 -12.73 25.66 12.65
N ALA A 30 -12.59 24.65 11.79
CA ALA A 30 -13.09 23.30 12.07
C ALA A 30 -12.30 22.60 13.20
N SER A 31 -11.03 22.98 13.38
CA SER A 31 -10.19 22.46 14.46
C SER A 31 -10.62 23.04 15.81
N GLU A 32 -10.91 24.35 15.84
CA GLU A 32 -11.45 25.05 17.00
C GLU A 32 -12.83 24.52 17.39
N GLU A 33 -13.73 24.35 16.42
CA GLU A 33 -15.06 23.76 16.64
C GLU A 33 -14.98 22.34 17.21
N ALA A 34 -14.01 21.55 16.76
CA ALA A 34 -13.73 20.21 17.29
C ALA A 34 -12.98 20.21 18.63
N GLY A 35 -12.71 21.38 19.23
CA GLY A 35 -11.99 21.50 20.50
C GLY A 35 -10.51 21.13 20.44
N LEU A 36 -9.93 21.04 19.24
CA LEU A 36 -8.53 20.67 19.04
C LEU A 36 -7.61 21.85 19.39
N GLN A 37 -6.53 21.54 20.10
CA GLN A 37 -5.57 22.56 20.53
C GLN A 37 -4.47 22.73 19.48
N PRO A 38 -4.06 23.95 19.11
CA PRO A 38 -2.93 24.14 18.21
C PRO A 38 -1.65 23.49 18.77
N CYS A 39 -0.96 22.70 17.94
CA CYS A 39 0.34 22.15 18.27
C CYS A 39 1.39 23.27 18.17
N VAL A 40 1.54 24.03 19.26
CA VAL A 40 2.46 25.17 19.32
C VAL A 40 3.93 24.74 19.35
N ARG A 41 4.24 23.58 19.96
CA ARG A 41 5.56 22.92 19.95
C ARG A 41 5.36 21.41 20.18
N PRO A 42 6.01 20.51 19.43
CA PRO A 42 7.10 20.75 18.48
C PRO A 42 6.66 21.03 17.03
N LYS A 43 7.49 21.75 16.27
CA LYS A 43 7.36 21.87 14.81
C LYS A 43 7.54 20.48 14.19
N LEU A 44 6.65 20.10 13.28
CA LEU A 44 6.71 18.82 12.60
C LEU A 44 7.45 18.93 11.26
N TYR A 45 8.30 17.95 10.98
CA TYR A 45 9.16 17.92 9.80
C TYR A 45 8.93 16.67 8.95
N VAL A 46 8.92 16.86 7.63
CA VAL A 46 8.80 15.78 6.65
C VAL A 46 10.03 15.72 5.75
N ARG A 47 10.52 14.50 5.51
CA ARG A 47 11.54 14.16 4.52
C ARG A 47 10.88 13.47 3.34
N PHE A 48 11.14 13.95 2.12
CA PHE A 48 10.74 13.28 0.88
C PHE A 48 11.96 12.59 0.25
N ALA A 49 11.85 11.31 -0.09
CA ALA A 49 12.93 10.57 -0.73
C ALA A 49 12.43 9.74 -1.93
N GLY A 50 12.89 10.10 -3.14
CA GLY A 50 12.64 9.33 -4.36
C GLY A 50 11.21 9.33 -4.91
N ILE A 51 10.26 10.00 -4.25
CA ILE A 51 8.87 10.11 -4.72
C ILE A 51 8.46 11.58 -4.83
N HIS A 52 8.06 11.98 -6.03
CA HIS A 52 7.54 13.31 -6.32
C HIS A 52 6.02 13.22 -6.56
N ASN A 53 5.23 13.60 -5.56
CA ASN A 53 3.78 13.67 -5.68
C ASN A 53 3.29 15.01 -5.11
N ASN A 54 2.72 15.86 -5.96
CA ASN A 54 2.28 17.20 -5.57
C ASN A 54 1.10 17.17 -4.60
N GLY A 55 0.18 16.21 -4.73
CA GLY A 55 -0.93 16.01 -3.80
C GLY A 55 -0.44 15.66 -2.40
N VAL A 56 0.53 14.75 -2.29
CA VAL A 56 1.16 14.40 -0.99
C VAL A 56 1.87 15.59 -0.38
N LYS A 57 2.65 16.34 -1.17
CA LYS A 57 3.32 17.57 -0.69
C LYS A 57 2.31 18.61 -0.19
N ALA A 58 1.22 18.80 -0.93
CA ALA A 58 0.14 19.70 -0.54
C ALA A 58 -0.55 19.23 0.76
N ALA A 59 -0.76 17.92 0.92
CA ALA A 59 -1.33 17.35 2.15
C ALA A 59 -0.42 17.61 3.36
N PHE A 60 0.87 17.32 3.28
CA PHE A 60 1.82 17.63 4.37
C PHE A 60 1.88 19.12 4.69
N LYS A 61 1.90 19.97 3.66
CA LYS A 61 1.89 21.43 3.82
C LYS A 61 0.62 21.90 4.54
N THR A 62 -0.54 21.40 4.12
CA THR A 62 -1.85 21.73 4.72
C THR A 62 -1.95 21.23 6.17
N SER A 63 -1.29 20.12 6.48
CA SER A 63 -1.18 19.56 7.83
C SER A 63 -0.13 20.24 8.72
N GLY A 64 0.48 21.34 8.27
CA GLY A 64 1.44 22.12 9.06
C GLY A 64 2.87 21.56 9.12
N PHE A 65 3.19 20.51 8.35
CA PHE A 65 4.57 20.02 8.27
C PHE A 65 5.47 20.95 7.49
N ARG A 66 6.73 20.98 7.89
CA ARG A 66 7.81 21.69 7.19
C ARG A 66 8.71 20.67 6.52
N VAL A 67 9.10 20.94 5.27
CA VAL A 67 10.11 20.12 4.61
C VAL A 67 11.46 20.39 5.28
N ILE A 68 12.22 19.33 5.57
CA ILE A 68 13.58 19.51 6.10
C ILE A 68 14.46 20.29 5.11
N ALA A 69 15.26 21.23 5.62
CA ALA A 69 16.15 22.02 4.77
C ALA A 69 17.38 21.20 4.32
N ASN A 70 18.01 20.48 5.26
CA ASN A 70 19.12 19.59 4.99
C ASN A 70 18.60 18.15 4.78
N LYS A 71 18.70 17.63 3.56
CA LYS A 71 18.23 16.27 3.20
C LYS A 71 18.99 15.15 3.93
N SER A 72 20.21 15.42 4.39
CA SER A 72 21.02 14.47 5.17
C SER A 72 20.69 14.49 6.66
N SER A 73 19.81 15.38 7.11
CA SER A 73 19.36 15.40 8.50
C SER A 73 18.38 14.25 8.77
N ASP A 74 18.61 13.56 9.89
CA ASP A 74 17.67 12.58 10.43
C ASP A 74 16.67 13.18 11.43
N ASN A 75 16.69 14.51 11.62
CA ASN A 75 15.71 15.21 12.44
C ASN A 75 14.42 15.49 11.64
N TYR A 76 13.63 14.44 11.43
CA TYR A 76 12.30 14.48 10.81
C TYR A 76 11.30 13.64 11.60
N ASN A 77 10.01 13.98 11.50
CA ASN A 77 8.93 13.20 12.11
C ASN A 77 8.34 12.20 11.12
N ALA A 78 8.22 12.59 9.84
CA ALA A 78 7.68 11.74 8.78
C ALA A 78 8.67 11.58 7.63
N LEU A 79 8.85 10.37 7.14
CA LEU A 79 9.54 10.07 5.90
C LEU A 79 8.53 9.55 4.88
N TRP A 80 8.42 10.25 3.77
CA TRP A 80 7.65 9.83 2.62
C TRP A 80 8.59 9.39 1.49
N SER A 81 8.68 8.08 1.28
CA SER A 81 9.62 7.47 0.35
C SER A 81 9.05 6.25 -0.35
N GLY A 82 9.86 5.67 -1.24
CA GLY A 82 9.66 4.29 -1.66
C GLY A 82 9.81 3.31 -0.50
N ALA A 83 9.54 2.03 -0.77
CA ALA A 83 9.66 0.98 0.23
C ALA A 83 11.09 0.90 0.79
N LEU A 84 11.18 0.85 2.11
CA LEU A 84 12.44 0.78 2.83
C LEU A 84 12.97 -0.66 2.91
N LYS A 85 14.29 -0.78 3.05
CA LYS A 85 14.91 -2.07 3.38
C LYS A 85 14.77 -2.34 4.88
N ALA A 86 14.89 -3.61 5.27
CA ALA A 86 14.79 -4.02 6.69
C ALA A 86 15.81 -3.31 7.59
N GLU A 87 17.00 -3.01 7.07
CA GLU A 87 18.04 -2.25 7.78
C GLU A 87 17.62 -0.81 8.08
N ASP A 88 16.88 -0.16 7.18
CA ASP A 88 16.47 1.24 7.34
C ASP A 88 15.36 1.36 8.38
N PHE A 89 14.46 0.38 8.46
CA PHE A 89 13.45 0.32 9.52
C PHE A 89 14.08 0.28 10.92
N ARG A 90 15.21 -0.41 11.08
CA ARG A 90 15.91 -0.52 12.38
C ARG A 90 16.57 0.78 12.83
N LYS A 91 16.83 1.69 11.90
CA LYS A 91 17.45 3.00 12.17
C LYS A 91 16.42 4.07 12.56
N LEU A 92 15.12 3.77 12.48
CA LEU A 92 14.08 4.74 12.81
C LEU A 92 14.01 4.98 14.32
N ASN A 93 13.93 6.25 14.69
CA ASN A 93 13.63 6.66 16.05
C ASN A 93 12.15 6.39 16.40
N ARG A 94 11.84 6.25 17.70
CA ARG A 94 10.45 5.98 18.17
C ARG A 94 9.42 7.01 17.71
N TYR A 95 9.83 8.26 17.50
CA TYR A 95 8.96 9.35 17.05
C TYR A 95 8.83 9.44 15.52
N GLN A 96 9.68 8.72 14.77
CA GLN A 96 9.65 8.74 13.31
C GLN A 96 8.54 7.84 12.78
N ARG A 97 7.91 8.28 11.71
CA ARG A 97 6.89 7.56 10.97
C ARG A 97 7.27 7.48 9.50
N VAL A 98 6.96 6.35 8.87
CA VAL A 98 7.25 6.05 7.46
C VAL A 98 5.98 5.59 6.77
N ASN A 99 5.88 5.80 5.46
CA ASN A 99 4.68 5.49 4.67
C ASN A 99 4.61 4.03 4.16
N HIS A 100 5.50 3.15 4.64
CA HIS A 100 5.53 1.73 4.27
C HIS A 100 5.75 0.86 5.50
N PHE A 101 5.00 -0.24 5.60
CA PHE A 101 5.27 -1.30 6.59
C PHE A 101 6.32 -2.29 6.07
N PRO A 102 7.15 -2.88 6.95
CA PRO A 102 8.00 -3.99 6.57
C PRO A 102 7.12 -5.16 6.08
N GLY A 103 7.53 -5.80 4.98
CA GLY A 103 6.77 -6.93 4.42
C GLY A 103 5.50 -6.55 3.64
N THR A 104 5.25 -5.27 3.36
CA THR A 104 4.06 -4.82 2.58
C THR A 104 3.86 -5.57 1.25
N TRP A 105 4.94 -6.11 0.68
CA TRP A 105 4.92 -6.92 -0.53
C TRP A 105 4.14 -8.23 -0.44
N GLU A 106 3.89 -8.75 0.77
CA GLU A 106 3.03 -9.92 0.98
C GLU A 106 1.58 -9.67 0.51
N LEU A 107 1.16 -8.41 0.51
CA LEU A 107 -0.12 -7.96 -0.03
C LEU A 107 0.04 -7.22 -1.37
N GLY A 108 1.12 -6.45 -1.55
CA GLY A 108 1.32 -5.60 -2.72
C GLY A 108 1.79 -6.34 -3.99
N ARG A 109 2.50 -7.47 -3.86
CA ARG A 109 2.91 -8.29 -5.01
C ARG A 109 1.85 -9.36 -5.30
N LYS A 110 1.51 -9.53 -6.57
CA LYS A 110 0.35 -10.36 -6.96
C LYS A 110 0.57 -11.85 -6.69
N ASP A 111 1.78 -12.35 -6.93
CA ASP A 111 2.20 -13.73 -6.64
C ASP A 111 2.10 -14.05 -5.15
N ARG A 112 2.62 -13.17 -4.28
CA ARG A 112 2.56 -13.33 -2.83
C ARG A 112 1.14 -13.22 -2.29
N LEU A 113 0.39 -12.23 -2.76
CA LEU A 113 -1.02 -12.07 -2.41
C LEU A 113 -1.83 -13.32 -2.75
N CYS A 114 -1.65 -13.88 -3.95
CA CYS A 114 -2.36 -15.08 -4.38
C CYS A 114 -2.02 -16.28 -3.50
N ARG A 115 -0.73 -16.48 -3.17
CA ARG A 115 -0.30 -17.55 -2.26
C ARG A 115 -0.87 -17.39 -0.85
N ASN A 116 -0.84 -16.17 -0.31
CA ASN A 116 -1.35 -15.87 1.03
C ASN A 116 -2.87 -16.11 1.12
N ILE A 117 -3.64 -15.63 0.14
CA ILE A 117 -5.08 -15.90 0.07
C ILE A 117 -5.33 -17.40 -0.16
N GLY A 118 -4.57 -18.07 -1.03
CA GLY A 118 -4.71 -19.52 -1.25
C GLY A 118 -4.48 -20.34 0.02
N ARG A 119 -3.51 -19.95 0.85
CA ARG A 119 -3.27 -20.55 2.18
C ARG A 119 -4.46 -20.30 3.12
N MET A 120 -5.01 -19.10 3.15
CA MET A 120 -6.16 -18.77 4.01
C MET A 120 -7.45 -19.46 3.54
N ARG A 121 -7.69 -19.55 2.23
CA ARG A 121 -8.82 -20.26 1.63
C ARG A 121 -8.85 -21.75 1.98
N ARG A 122 -7.69 -22.39 2.14
CA ARG A 122 -7.61 -23.79 2.63
C ARG A 122 -8.06 -23.95 4.08
N ARG A 123 -7.95 -22.91 4.91
CA ARG A 123 -8.31 -22.95 6.34
C ARG A 123 -9.70 -22.38 6.62
N HIS A 124 -10.09 -21.36 5.86
CA HIS A 124 -11.31 -20.58 6.05
C HIS A 124 -11.97 -20.33 4.68
N PRO A 125 -12.47 -21.38 4.00
CA PRO A 125 -12.97 -21.28 2.64
C PRO A 125 -14.12 -20.28 2.49
N ASP A 126 -15.01 -20.20 3.49
CA ASP A 126 -16.21 -19.36 3.44
C ASP A 126 -15.88 -17.85 3.45
N VAL A 127 -14.76 -17.48 4.06
CA VAL A 127 -14.32 -16.07 4.20
C VAL A 127 -13.33 -15.68 3.10
N PHE A 128 -12.54 -16.64 2.59
CA PHE A 128 -11.45 -16.36 1.64
C PHE A 128 -11.75 -16.82 0.20
N ASN A 129 -13.03 -17.03 -0.14
CA ASN A 129 -13.47 -17.16 -1.52
C ASN A 129 -13.67 -15.79 -2.20
N ILE A 130 -12.67 -14.92 -2.10
CA ILE A 130 -12.73 -13.50 -2.50
C ILE A 130 -11.94 -13.17 -3.78
N GLN A 131 -11.31 -14.17 -4.39
CA GLN A 131 -10.64 -14.02 -5.67
C GLN A 131 -10.74 -15.29 -6.52
N PRO A 132 -10.69 -15.16 -7.86
CA PRO A 132 -10.60 -16.31 -8.75
C PRO A 132 -9.37 -17.17 -8.47
N ARG A 133 -9.42 -18.44 -8.89
CA ARG A 133 -8.28 -19.36 -8.80
C ARG A 133 -7.08 -18.80 -9.57
N SER A 134 -5.90 -18.91 -8.97
CA SER A 134 -4.64 -18.38 -9.47
C SER A 134 -3.53 -19.41 -9.34
N PHE A 135 -2.53 -19.31 -10.22
CA PHE A 135 -1.39 -20.20 -10.33
C PHE A 135 -0.13 -19.38 -10.57
N VAL A 136 0.92 -19.62 -9.79
CA VAL A 136 2.23 -18.98 -9.93
C VAL A 136 3.19 -19.97 -10.58
N LEU A 137 3.49 -19.78 -11.85
CA LEU A 137 4.45 -20.61 -12.57
C LEU A 137 5.90 -20.19 -12.27
N PRO A 138 6.86 -21.12 -12.28
CA PRO A 138 6.69 -22.56 -12.56
C PRO A 138 6.17 -23.39 -11.37
N THR A 139 6.10 -22.82 -10.16
CA THR A 139 5.79 -23.54 -8.92
C THR A 139 4.48 -24.32 -8.98
N ASP A 140 3.42 -23.73 -9.52
CA ASP A 140 2.07 -24.32 -9.56
C ASP A 140 1.80 -24.99 -10.93
N GLY A 141 2.83 -25.49 -11.61
CA GLY A 141 2.76 -25.99 -12.98
C GLY A 141 1.88 -27.23 -13.14
N ASP A 142 1.88 -28.12 -12.15
CA ASP A 142 1.06 -29.32 -12.18
C ASP A 142 -0.41 -29.01 -11.91
N GLU A 143 -0.71 -28.16 -10.92
CA GLU A 143 -2.08 -27.70 -10.68
C GLU A 143 -2.62 -26.90 -11.85
N TRP A 144 -1.76 -26.13 -12.53
CA TRP A 144 -2.13 -25.44 -13.75
C TRP A 144 -2.54 -26.43 -14.84
N ARG A 145 -1.74 -27.47 -15.12
CA ARG A 145 -2.07 -28.49 -16.13
C ARG A 145 -3.41 -29.18 -15.84
N LEU A 146 -3.66 -29.56 -14.58
CA LEU A 146 -4.93 -30.16 -14.17
C LEU A 146 -6.12 -29.20 -14.33
N GLU A 147 -5.93 -27.89 -14.10
CA GLU A 147 -6.96 -26.89 -14.36
C GLU A 147 -7.28 -26.79 -15.87
N CYS A 148 -6.25 -26.84 -16.72
CA CYS A 148 -6.41 -26.84 -18.18
C CYS A 148 -7.22 -28.04 -18.68
N GLU A 149 -6.90 -29.23 -18.17
CA GLU A 149 -7.60 -30.48 -18.51
C GLU A 149 -9.05 -30.46 -18.05
N ARG A 150 -9.30 -29.91 -16.85
CA ARG A 150 -10.65 -29.81 -16.28
C ARG A 150 -11.50 -28.75 -16.97
N PHE A 151 -10.89 -27.67 -17.45
CA PHE A 151 -11.58 -26.54 -18.07
C PHE A 151 -10.92 -26.18 -19.41
N PRO A 152 -11.14 -26.99 -20.47
CA PRO A 152 -10.53 -26.78 -21.77
C PRO A 152 -10.92 -25.42 -22.40
N ASP A 153 -12.15 -24.97 -22.18
CA ASP A 153 -12.66 -23.65 -22.61
C ASP A 153 -12.47 -22.56 -21.54
N GLY A 154 -11.59 -22.80 -20.56
CA GLY A 154 -11.27 -21.83 -19.52
C GLY A 154 -10.63 -20.58 -20.09
N MET A 155 -11.10 -19.40 -19.67
CA MET A 155 -10.48 -18.13 -20.02
C MET A 155 -9.64 -17.61 -18.86
N TYR A 156 -8.39 -17.24 -19.15
CA TYR A 156 -7.42 -16.85 -18.15
C TYR A 156 -6.76 -15.52 -18.50
N ILE A 157 -6.22 -14.88 -17.47
CA ILE A 157 -5.47 -13.64 -17.58
C ILE A 157 -4.07 -13.84 -17.00
N ILE A 158 -3.05 -13.57 -17.81
CA ILE A 158 -1.65 -13.61 -17.43
C ILE A 158 -1.25 -12.25 -16.90
N LYS A 159 -0.55 -12.22 -15.77
CA LYS A 159 -0.11 -11.01 -15.09
C LYS A 159 1.37 -11.15 -14.71
N PRO A 160 2.22 -10.14 -14.95
CA PRO A 160 3.55 -10.12 -14.36
C PRO A 160 3.45 -9.93 -12.84
N PRO A 161 4.19 -10.71 -12.01
CA PRO A 161 4.04 -10.70 -10.56
C PRO A 161 4.21 -9.33 -9.88
N ALA A 162 5.23 -8.57 -10.32
CA ALA A 162 5.65 -7.30 -9.73
C ALA A 162 5.49 -6.09 -10.69
N SER A 163 4.50 -6.12 -11.60
CA SER A 163 4.17 -5.00 -12.49
C SER A 163 2.89 -4.27 -12.09
N SER A 164 2.66 -3.10 -12.67
CA SER A 164 1.52 -2.21 -12.42
C SER A 164 1.04 -1.53 -13.71
N ARG A 165 -0.16 -0.91 -13.65
CA ARG A 165 -0.79 -0.14 -14.75
C ARG A 165 -1.11 -0.98 -15.99
N GLY A 166 -1.55 -2.22 -15.78
CA GLY A 166 -1.91 -3.13 -16.89
C GLY A 166 -0.75 -3.63 -17.74
N ARG A 167 0.49 -3.15 -17.52
CA ARG A 167 1.64 -3.49 -18.36
C ARG A 167 1.98 -4.97 -18.29
N GLY A 168 2.03 -5.61 -19.46
CA GLY A 168 2.36 -7.03 -19.62
C GLY A 168 1.20 -7.98 -19.30
N ILE A 169 0.00 -7.45 -19.00
CA ILE A 169 -1.21 -8.26 -18.86
C ILE A 169 -1.62 -8.77 -20.25
N ARG A 170 -1.97 -10.05 -20.33
CA ARG A 170 -2.46 -10.68 -21.57
C ARG A 170 -3.59 -11.65 -21.27
N MET A 171 -4.52 -11.77 -22.19
CA MET A 171 -5.54 -12.82 -22.13
C MET A 171 -4.98 -14.12 -22.70
N MET A 172 -5.41 -15.23 -22.13
CA MET A 172 -5.08 -16.57 -22.58
C MET A 172 -6.37 -17.32 -22.85
N ARG A 173 -6.53 -17.75 -24.09
CA ARG A 173 -7.70 -18.50 -24.57
C ARG A 173 -7.46 -19.99 -24.65
N ARG A 174 -6.21 -20.41 -24.88
CA ARG A 174 -5.81 -21.82 -24.87
C ARG A 174 -4.74 -22.01 -23.80
N PRO A 175 -5.01 -22.84 -22.80
CA PRO A 175 -4.07 -23.03 -21.69
C PRO A 175 -2.73 -23.65 -22.09
N SER A 176 -2.66 -24.32 -23.25
CA SER A 176 -1.46 -24.88 -23.88
C SER A 176 -0.43 -23.84 -24.32
N ASP A 177 -0.81 -22.58 -24.47
CA ASP A 177 0.01 -21.57 -25.16
C ASP A 177 1.05 -20.90 -24.23
N VAL A 178 1.19 -21.36 -22.98
CA VAL A 178 2.13 -20.78 -22.00
C VAL A 178 3.41 -21.58 -21.93
N THR A 179 4.54 -20.90 -22.13
CA THR A 179 5.86 -21.44 -21.81
C THR A 179 6.12 -21.34 -20.29
N PRO A 180 6.33 -22.45 -19.56
CA PRO A 180 6.49 -22.46 -18.09
C PRO A 180 7.78 -21.80 -17.56
N GLN A 181 8.61 -21.23 -18.42
CA GLN A 181 10.00 -20.86 -18.12
C GLN A 181 10.15 -19.47 -17.47
N LYS A 182 9.06 -18.73 -17.26
CA LYS A 182 9.08 -17.39 -16.66
C LYS A 182 8.16 -17.32 -15.45
N ASP A 183 8.56 -16.54 -14.45
CA ASP A 183 7.73 -16.22 -13.29
C ASP A 183 6.47 -15.46 -13.76
N LEU A 184 5.35 -16.17 -13.81
CA LEU A 184 4.09 -15.67 -14.31
C LEU A 184 2.98 -16.00 -13.33
N LEU A 185 2.09 -15.04 -13.12
CA LEU A 185 0.83 -15.27 -12.45
C LEU A 185 -0.25 -15.50 -13.50
N ILE A 186 -0.88 -16.67 -13.47
CA ILE A 186 -2.08 -16.97 -14.25
C ILE A 186 -3.27 -16.93 -13.30
N GLN A 187 -4.36 -16.31 -13.72
CA GLN A 187 -5.59 -16.26 -12.93
C GLN A 187 -6.80 -16.50 -13.84
N ARG A 188 -7.79 -17.26 -13.35
CA ARG A 188 -9.07 -17.43 -14.04
C ARG A 188 -9.76 -16.08 -14.23
N TYR A 189 -10.24 -15.81 -15.44
CA TYR A 189 -10.89 -14.56 -15.77
C TYR A 189 -12.37 -14.57 -15.37
N ILE A 190 -12.86 -13.43 -14.87
CA ILE A 190 -14.29 -13.23 -14.54
C ILE A 190 -15.01 -12.84 -15.83
N ARG A 191 -15.71 -13.79 -16.45
CA ARG A 191 -16.33 -13.64 -17.78
C ARG A 191 -17.58 -12.75 -17.78
N ASP A 192 -18.25 -12.66 -16.65
CA ASP A 192 -19.51 -11.93 -16.49
C ASP A 192 -19.32 -10.83 -15.43
N PRO A 193 -18.59 -9.75 -15.75
CA PRO A 193 -18.48 -8.62 -14.86
C PRO A 193 -19.80 -7.84 -14.83
N HIS A 194 -20.11 -7.22 -13.69
CA HIS A 194 -21.19 -6.24 -13.63
C HIS A 194 -20.92 -5.09 -14.62
N LEU A 195 -21.87 -4.81 -15.51
CA LEU A 195 -21.82 -3.74 -16.50
C LEU A 195 -22.57 -2.51 -15.95
N ILE A 196 -21.99 -1.32 -16.15
CA ILE A 196 -22.53 -0.02 -15.72
C ILE A 196 -22.85 0.81 -16.96
#